data_AF-A0A4Q6AZE1-F1
#
_entry.id   AF-A0A4Q6AZE1-F1
#
_cell.length_a   1.000
_cell.length_b   1.000
_cell.length_c   1.000
_cell.angle_alpha   90.00
_cell.angle_beta   90.00
_cell.angle_gamma   90.00
#
_symmetry.space_group_name_H-M   'P 1'
#
loop_
_entity.id
_entity.type
_entity.pdbx_description
1 polymer ?
#
loop_
_entity_poly.entity_id
_entity_poly.type
_entity_poly.pdbx_seq_one_letter_code
_entity_poly.pdbx_strand_id
1 'polypeptide(L)'
;MKKFLTLFSVLVLVTVQQGAAQHSSRKKFNDGWKFLLDSTRSYADPGVNDAGWRSLNLPHDWSIEGTFSKDHPAGTGGGALPGGLGWYRKTFTLPLTAKGKKTVITFDGVYSNSEVFINGQSLGVRPNGYISFQYDLTPHLKYGAEKNVIAVKVDNSQQPNSRWYSGSGIYRNV
;
A
#
# COMPACT_ATOMS: atom_id res chain seq x y z
N MET A 1 10.67 63.67 54.74
CA MET A 1 11.50 63.29 53.57
C MET A 1 11.25 61.81 53.30
N LYS A 2 10.56 61.49 52.20
CA LYS A 2 9.92 60.17 51.96
C LYS A 2 10.92 59.20 51.32
N LYS A 3 11.00 57.97 51.84
CA LYS A 3 11.81 56.85 51.33
C LYS A 3 11.14 56.29 50.06
N PHE A 4 11.87 56.24 48.95
CA PHE A 4 11.45 55.55 47.72
C PHE A 4 11.85 54.08 47.81
N LEU A 5 10.87 53.18 47.72
CA LEU A 5 11.07 51.73 47.64
C LEU A 5 10.80 51.33 46.18
N THR A 6 11.85 51.00 45.44
CA THR A 6 11.75 50.60 44.03
C THR A 6 11.54 49.09 43.97
N LEU A 7 10.33 48.65 43.58
CA LEU A 7 10.00 47.23 43.38
C LEU A 7 10.43 46.81 41.96
N PHE A 8 11.34 45.85 41.85
CA PHE A 8 11.77 45.28 40.57
C PHE A 8 10.87 44.07 40.25
N SER A 9 9.94 44.22 39.31
CA SER A 9 9.10 43.12 38.84
C SER A 9 9.83 42.36 37.72
N VAL A 10 10.29 41.15 38.01
CA VAL A 10 10.88 40.23 37.03
C VAL A 10 9.74 39.58 36.24
N LEU A 11 9.63 39.92 34.95
CA LEU A 11 8.69 39.33 34.02
C LEU A 11 9.30 38.06 33.42
N VAL A 12 8.92 36.88 33.92
CA VAL A 12 9.32 35.59 33.33
C VAL A 12 8.44 35.30 32.13
N LEU A 13 8.99 35.46 30.92
CA LEU A 13 8.37 35.04 29.66
C LEU A 13 8.42 33.51 29.56
N VAL A 14 7.35 32.85 30.00
CA VAL A 14 7.12 31.42 29.71
C VAL A 14 6.75 31.30 28.24
N THR A 15 7.69 30.87 27.41
CA THR A 15 7.42 30.50 26.03
C THR A 15 6.73 29.15 26.02
N VAL A 16 5.41 29.16 25.78
CA VAL A 16 4.66 27.94 25.50
C VAL A 16 5.09 27.44 24.13
N GLN A 17 5.97 26.44 24.09
CA GLN A 17 6.21 25.68 22.87
C GLN A 17 4.93 24.91 22.55
N GLN A 18 4.16 25.42 21.58
CA GLN A 18 3.10 24.66 20.96
C GLN A 18 3.75 23.47 20.25
N GLY A 19 3.66 22.28 20.85
CA GLY A 19 3.95 21.04 20.15
C GLY A 19 3.01 20.94 18.96
N ALA A 20 3.53 21.10 17.75
CA ALA A 20 2.75 20.87 16.55
C ALA A 20 2.28 19.41 16.58
N ALA A 21 0.99 19.19 16.84
CA ALA A 21 0.38 17.88 16.72
C ALA A 21 0.65 17.39 15.30
N GLN A 22 1.48 16.36 15.16
CA GLN A 22 1.82 15.78 13.87
C GLN A 22 0.59 15.06 13.35
N HIS A 23 -0.25 15.80 12.62
CA HIS A 23 -1.46 15.27 12.01
C HIS A 23 -1.06 14.18 11.02
N SER A 24 -1.33 12.93 11.37
CA SER A 24 -1.24 11.80 10.43
C SER A 24 -2.34 11.98 9.39
N SER A 25 -1.99 12.34 8.17
CA SER A 25 -2.93 12.40 7.05
C SER A 25 -3.05 11.02 6.41
N ARG A 26 -3.96 10.18 6.91
CA ARG A 26 -4.31 8.92 6.22
C ARG A 26 -5.21 9.27 5.02
N LYS A 27 -4.85 8.76 3.85
CA LYS A 27 -5.62 8.92 2.61
C LYS A 27 -5.85 7.54 2.00
N LYS A 28 -7.07 7.29 1.49
CA LYS A 28 -7.34 6.11 0.66
C LYS A 28 -6.45 6.15 -0.59
N PHE A 29 -5.81 5.03 -0.87
CA PHE A 29 -4.91 4.84 -1.99
C PHE A 29 -5.49 3.85 -3.00
N ASN A 30 -6.82 3.76 -3.08
CA ASN A 30 -7.55 2.77 -3.88
C ASN A 30 -7.63 3.10 -5.38
N ASP A 31 -7.62 4.36 -5.77
CA ASP A 31 -7.96 4.74 -7.13
C ASP A 31 -6.78 4.62 -8.10
N GLY A 32 -7.02 4.31 -9.37
CA GLY A 32 -6.03 4.42 -10.45
C GLY A 32 -4.85 3.45 -10.31
N TRP A 33 -5.14 2.19 -10.03
CA TRP A 33 -4.19 1.10 -10.14
C TRP A 33 -4.21 0.50 -11.55
N LYS A 34 -3.11 -0.17 -11.89
CA LYS A 34 -2.95 -1.00 -13.08
C LYS A 34 -2.88 -2.46 -12.65
N PHE A 35 -3.51 -3.35 -13.41
CA PHE A 35 -3.53 -4.78 -13.13
C PHE A 35 -3.18 -5.62 -14.36
N LEU A 36 -2.42 -6.69 -14.13
CA LEU A 36 -2.10 -7.73 -15.09
C LEU A 36 -2.08 -9.09 -14.39
N LEU A 37 -2.81 -10.07 -14.94
CA LEU A 37 -2.68 -11.47 -14.54
C LEU A 37 -1.59 -12.12 -15.39
N ASP A 38 -0.43 -12.38 -14.80
CA ASP A 38 0.73 -12.95 -15.50
C ASP A 38 1.73 -13.55 -14.52
N SER A 39 2.20 -14.76 -14.82
CA SER A 39 3.17 -15.53 -14.04
C SER A 39 4.52 -15.71 -14.74
N THR A 40 4.72 -15.12 -15.92
CA THR A 40 5.89 -15.42 -16.78
C THR A 40 7.16 -14.66 -16.38
N ARG A 41 7.04 -13.52 -15.70
CA ARG A 41 8.18 -12.70 -15.27
C ARG A 41 7.84 -11.80 -14.07
N SER A 42 8.87 -11.15 -13.53
CA SER A 42 8.71 -10.11 -12.51
C SER A 42 8.37 -8.75 -13.13
N TYR A 43 7.52 -7.99 -12.45
CA TYR A 43 7.15 -6.62 -12.80
C TYR A 43 7.48 -5.60 -11.70
N ALA A 44 8.45 -5.92 -10.85
CA ALA A 44 8.90 -5.05 -9.77
C ALA A 44 9.66 -3.79 -10.26
N ASP A 45 10.35 -3.90 -11.40
CA ASP A 45 11.16 -2.81 -11.96
C ASP A 45 10.28 -1.57 -12.28
N PRO A 46 10.67 -0.36 -11.82
CA PRO A 46 9.91 0.85 -12.08
C PRO A 46 9.85 1.25 -13.57
N GLY A 47 10.80 0.79 -14.39
CA GLY A 47 10.89 1.01 -15.84
C GLY A 47 10.01 0.10 -16.69
N VAL A 48 9.27 -0.85 -16.09
CA VAL A 48 8.26 -1.65 -16.80
C VAL A 48 7.23 -0.73 -17.46
N ASN A 49 7.02 -0.91 -18.77
CA ASN A 49 5.91 -0.30 -19.49
C ASN A 49 4.60 -1.02 -19.15
N ASP A 50 3.75 -0.36 -18.36
CA ASP A 50 2.43 -0.86 -17.94
C ASP A 50 1.26 -0.16 -18.67
N ALA A 51 1.53 0.52 -19.80
CA ALA A 51 0.49 1.23 -20.56
C ALA A 51 -0.66 0.33 -21.01
N GLY A 52 -0.35 -0.92 -21.38
CA GLY A 52 -1.33 -1.93 -21.80
C GLY A 52 -2.06 -2.64 -20.66
N TRP A 53 -1.73 -2.34 -19.39
CA TRP A 53 -2.36 -2.99 -18.24
C TRP A 53 -3.76 -2.41 -18.01
N ARG A 54 -4.67 -3.25 -17.50
CA ARG A 54 -6.03 -2.84 -17.16
C ARG A 54 -5.99 -1.79 -16.06
N SER A 55 -6.64 -0.66 -16.28
CA SER A 55 -6.88 0.35 -15.25
C SER A 55 -8.08 -0.05 -14.38
N LEU A 56 -7.93 0.05 -13.06
CA LEU A 56 -9.00 -0.24 -12.10
C LEU A 56 -8.81 0.53 -10.78
N ASN A 57 -9.84 0.48 -9.94
CA ASN A 57 -9.78 0.93 -8.55
C ASN A 57 -9.90 -0.27 -7.61
N LEU A 58 -9.29 -0.16 -6.44
CA LEU A 58 -9.41 -1.13 -5.35
C LEU A 58 -10.67 -0.86 -4.50
N PRO A 59 -11.21 -1.87 -3.80
CA PRO A 59 -10.77 -3.27 -3.75
C PRO A 59 -11.01 -4.02 -5.07
N HIS A 60 -10.16 -5.00 -5.36
CA HIS A 60 -10.24 -5.81 -6.57
C HIS A 60 -10.00 -7.29 -6.26
N ASP A 61 -10.97 -8.11 -6.67
CA ASP A 61 -10.89 -9.56 -6.71
C ASP A 61 -10.90 -9.98 -8.19
N TRP A 62 -9.82 -10.57 -8.71
CA TRP A 62 -9.78 -10.99 -10.11
C TRP A 62 -10.39 -12.37 -10.34
N SER A 63 -10.50 -13.21 -9.30
CA SER A 63 -11.04 -14.56 -9.43
C SER A 63 -12.52 -14.53 -9.82
N ILE A 64 -13.27 -13.55 -9.32
CA ILE A 64 -14.71 -13.41 -9.57
C ILE A 64 -15.04 -13.07 -11.03
N GLU A 65 -14.05 -12.58 -11.78
CA GLU A 65 -14.19 -12.26 -13.21
C GLU A 65 -13.98 -13.52 -14.10
N GLY A 66 -13.53 -14.63 -13.52
CA GLY A 66 -13.29 -15.88 -14.22
C GLY A 66 -14.55 -16.70 -14.47
N THR A 67 -14.44 -17.69 -15.36
CA THR A 67 -15.50 -18.67 -15.62
C THR A 67 -15.44 -19.81 -14.61
N PHE A 68 -16.60 -20.33 -14.21
CA PHE A 68 -16.66 -21.54 -13.41
C PHE A 68 -16.16 -22.76 -14.19
N SER A 69 -15.35 -23.60 -13.55
CA SER A 69 -14.92 -24.88 -14.13
C SER A 69 -14.60 -25.92 -13.06
N LYS A 70 -14.99 -27.18 -13.33
CA LYS A 70 -14.61 -28.34 -12.51
C LYS A 70 -13.10 -28.62 -12.52
N ASP A 71 -12.38 -28.08 -13.50
CA ASP A 71 -10.95 -28.29 -13.69
C ASP A 71 -10.11 -27.22 -12.96
N HIS A 72 -10.75 -26.21 -12.36
CA HIS A 72 -10.03 -25.25 -11.52
C HIS A 72 -9.56 -25.91 -10.22
N PRO A 73 -8.26 -25.74 -9.85
CA PRO A 73 -7.66 -26.45 -8.72
C PRO A 73 -8.23 -26.05 -7.36
N ALA A 74 -8.94 -24.92 -7.27
CA ALA A 74 -9.67 -24.50 -6.07
C ALA A 74 -10.82 -25.46 -5.71
N GLY A 75 -11.32 -26.25 -6.69
CA GLY A 75 -12.44 -27.16 -6.52
C GLY A 75 -13.75 -26.44 -6.16
N THR A 76 -14.82 -27.20 -5.92
CA THR A 76 -16.13 -26.65 -5.57
C THR A 76 -16.11 -25.88 -4.24
N GLY A 77 -15.32 -26.32 -3.27
CA GLY A 77 -15.12 -25.62 -1.99
C GLY A 77 -14.55 -24.21 -2.18
N GLY A 78 -13.59 -24.05 -3.10
CA GLY A 78 -13.04 -22.74 -3.48
C GLY A 78 -13.88 -21.97 -4.50
N GLY A 79 -15.14 -22.37 -4.75
CA GLY A 79 -16.05 -21.70 -5.69
C GLY A 79 -15.84 -22.07 -7.16
N ALA A 80 -15.01 -23.07 -7.47
CA ALA A 80 -14.71 -23.55 -8.82
C ALA A 80 -14.28 -22.42 -9.78
N LEU A 81 -13.53 -21.44 -9.26
CA LEU A 81 -13.02 -20.26 -9.97
C LEU A 81 -11.49 -20.28 -10.03
N PRO A 82 -10.87 -19.57 -11.01
CA PRO A 82 -9.42 -19.55 -11.17
C PRO A 82 -8.73 -18.75 -10.06
N GLY A 83 -7.48 -19.09 -9.77
CA GLY A 83 -6.56 -18.29 -8.96
C GLY A 83 -5.46 -17.67 -9.84
N GLY A 84 -4.21 -18.06 -9.58
CA GLY A 84 -3.05 -17.68 -10.40
C GLY A 84 -2.20 -16.57 -9.77
N LEU A 85 -1.32 -15.97 -10.57
CA LEU A 85 -0.40 -14.92 -10.13
C LEU A 85 -0.73 -13.61 -10.84
N GLY A 86 -1.04 -12.60 -10.04
CA GLY A 86 -1.42 -11.27 -10.51
C GLY A 86 -0.46 -10.19 -10.01
N TRP A 87 -0.36 -9.12 -10.79
CA TRP A 87 0.42 -7.93 -10.47
C TRP A 87 -0.46 -6.70 -10.47
N TYR A 88 -0.26 -5.87 -9.44
CA TYR A 88 -0.81 -4.53 -9.37
C TYR A 88 0.33 -3.51 -9.42
N ARG A 89 0.14 -2.42 -10.16
CA ARG A 89 1.10 -1.30 -10.23
C ARG A 89 0.40 0.02 -10.04
N LYS A 90 1.08 0.95 -9.37
CA LYS A 90 0.59 2.32 -9.26
C LYS A 90 1.75 3.31 -9.23
N THR A 91 1.64 4.31 -10.09
CA THR A 91 2.60 5.42 -10.17
C THR A 91 2.03 6.64 -9.45
N PHE A 92 2.86 7.32 -8.66
CA PHE A 92 2.47 8.53 -7.93
C PHE A 92 3.66 9.46 -7.70
N THR A 93 3.39 10.73 -7.39
CA THR A 93 4.39 11.74 -7.04
C THR A 93 4.15 12.24 -5.62
N LEU A 94 5.22 12.62 -4.93
CA LEU A 94 5.14 13.25 -3.61
C LEU A 94 5.76 14.65 -3.66
N PRO A 95 5.12 15.66 -3.06
CA PRO A 95 5.68 17.00 -3.05
C PRO A 95 6.96 17.05 -2.19
N LEU A 96 7.83 18.04 -2.45
CA LEU A 96 9.03 18.26 -1.63
C LEU A 96 8.71 18.48 -0.14
N THR A 97 7.51 18.99 0.17
CA THR A 97 7.00 19.19 1.54
C THR A 97 6.71 17.88 2.28
N ALA A 98 6.76 16.73 1.60
CA ALA A 98 6.68 15.40 2.21
C ALA A 98 8.06 14.88 2.63
N LYS A 99 9.16 15.46 2.15
CA LYS A 99 10.52 15.00 2.47
C LYS A 99 10.79 15.12 3.97
N GLY A 100 11.38 14.07 4.55
CA GLY A 100 11.65 13.97 5.99
C GLY A 100 10.44 13.53 6.83
N LYS A 101 9.26 13.34 6.24
CA LYS A 101 8.09 12.77 6.93
C LYS A 101 8.05 11.26 6.73
N LYS A 102 7.64 10.55 7.78
CA LYS A 102 7.39 9.11 7.69
C LYS A 102 6.20 8.85 6.77
N THR A 103 6.41 8.04 5.74
CA THR A 103 5.38 7.63 4.78
C THR A 103 5.24 6.12 4.81
N VAL A 104 4.03 5.65 5.11
CA VAL A 104 3.71 4.22 5.27
C VAL A 104 2.57 3.88 4.32
N ILE A 105 2.64 2.70 3.70
CA ILE A 105 1.49 2.10 3.04
C ILE A 105 0.87 1.04 3.94
N THR A 106 -0.46 1.00 4.00
CA THR A 106 -1.22 0.01 4.77
C THR A 106 -2.10 -0.77 3.80
N PHE A 107 -2.10 -2.09 3.91
CA PHE A 107 -3.04 -2.95 3.20
C PHE A 107 -3.96 -3.60 4.23
N ASP A 108 -5.27 -3.47 4.05
CA ASP A 108 -6.25 -4.10 4.94
C ASP A 108 -6.40 -5.62 4.69
N GLY A 109 -5.92 -6.10 3.55
CA GLY A 109 -5.87 -7.52 3.18
C GLY A 109 -5.53 -7.71 1.70
N VAL A 110 -4.66 -8.68 1.41
CA VAL A 110 -4.27 -9.08 0.06
C VAL A 110 -4.23 -10.59 0.01
N TYR A 111 -5.12 -11.22 -0.76
CA TYR A 111 -5.21 -12.68 -0.83
C TYR A 111 -4.50 -13.21 -2.09
N SER A 112 -3.37 -13.91 -1.99
CA SER A 112 -2.50 -14.13 -0.83
C SER A 112 -1.03 -14.18 -1.27
N ASN A 113 -0.10 -14.57 -0.39
CA ASN A 113 1.33 -14.67 -0.70
C ASN A 113 1.89 -13.42 -1.41
N SER A 114 1.49 -12.24 -0.92
CA SER A 114 1.81 -11.00 -1.60
C SER A 114 3.24 -10.56 -1.34
N GLU A 115 3.87 -9.91 -2.31
CA GLU A 115 5.14 -9.20 -2.13
C GLU A 115 4.98 -7.77 -2.64
N VAL A 116 5.40 -6.79 -1.83
CA VAL A 116 5.24 -5.36 -2.14
C VAL A 116 6.61 -4.76 -2.45
N PHE A 117 6.67 -3.98 -3.53
CA PHE A 117 7.87 -3.30 -3.98
C PHE A 117 7.63 -1.79 -4.10
N ILE A 118 8.64 -0.99 -3.76
CA ILE A 118 8.68 0.44 -4.04
C ILE A 118 9.93 0.75 -4.85
N ASN A 119 9.76 1.34 -6.04
CA ASN A 119 10.86 1.69 -6.95
C ASN A 119 11.82 0.52 -7.23
N GLY A 120 11.29 -0.70 -7.36
CA GLY A 120 12.07 -1.93 -7.59
C GLY A 120 12.58 -2.61 -6.33
N GLN A 121 12.55 -1.96 -5.17
CA GLN A 121 13.01 -2.55 -3.91
C GLN A 121 11.89 -3.34 -3.23
N SER A 122 12.14 -4.61 -2.90
CA SER A 122 11.21 -5.42 -2.10
C SER A 122 11.14 -4.89 -0.66
N LEU A 123 9.91 -4.69 -0.18
CA LEU A 123 9.61 -4.29 1.20
C LEU A 123 9.32 -5.50 2.09
N GLY A 124 9.01 -6.64 1.48
CA GLY A 124 8.76 -7.90 2.16
C GLY A 124 7.61 -8.71 1.57
N VAL A 125 7.51 -9.94 2.08
CA VAL A 125 6.48 -10.92 1.70
C VAL A 125 5.47 -11.09 2.83
N ARG A 126 4.20 -11.22 2.46
CA ARG A 126 3.09 -11.49 3.38
C ARG A 126 2.30 -12.72 2.91
N PRO A 127 2.56 -13.90 3.53
CA PRO A 127 1.82 -15.12 3.20
C PRO A 127 0.32 -15.04 3.53
N ASN A 128 -0.03 -14.47 4.69
CA ASN A 128 -1.40 -14.46 5.17
C ASN A 128 -2.29 -13.50 4.37
N GLY A 129 -3.40 -14.02 3.83
CA GLY A 129 -4.32 -13.27 2.98
C GLY A 129 -5.36 -12.38 3.67
N TYR A 130 -5.44 -12.37 5.01
CA TYR A 130 -6.56 -11.76 5.74
C TYR A 130 -6.18 -10.66 6.72
N ILE A 131 -4.97 -10.68 7.28
CA ILE A 131 -4.57 -9.73 8.32
C ILE A 131 -3.92 -8.48 7.72
N SER A 132 -4.32 -7.30 8.20
CA SER A 132 -3.73 -6.03 7.77
C SER A 132 -2.22 -5.99 8.00
N PHE A 133 -1.51 -5.29 7.12
CA PHE A 133 -0.06 -5.10 7.22
C PHE A 133 0.36 -3.75 6.67
N GLN A 134 1.58 -3.35 6.99
CA GLN A 134 2.12 -2.05 6.57
C GLN A 134 3.61 -2.14 6.28
N TYR A 135 4.08 -1.28 5.38
CA TYR A 135 5.50 -1.11 5.08
C TYR A 135 5.90 0.36 5.12
N ASP A 136 7.11 0.63 5.63
CA ASP A 136 7.70 1.96 5.60
C ASP A 136 8.28 2.23 4.21
N LEU A 137 7.72 3.21 3.50
CA LEU A 137 8.20 3.60 2.17
C LEU A 137 9.34 4.61 2.25
N THR A 138 9.48 5.31 3.37
CA THR A 138 10.32 6.50 3.56
C THR A 138 11.74 6.34 3.00
N PRO A 139 12.46 5.21 3.21
CA PRO A 139 13.85 5.07 2.74
C PRO A 139 14.00 5.03 1.21
N HIS A 140 12.92 4.79 0.47
CA HIS A 140 12.96 4.50 -0.96
C HIS A 140 12.20 5.52 -1.81
N LEU A 141 11.60 6.54 -1.18
CA LEU A 141 10.78 7.54 -1.86
C LEU A 141 11.61 8.60 -2.57
N LYS A 142 11.14 8.95 -3.76
CA LYS A 142 11.55 10.11 -4.56
C LYS A 142 10.56 11.25 -4.34
N TYR A 143 11.01 12.50 -4.49
CA TYR A 143 10.21 13.69 -4.16
C TYR A 143 10.27 14.72 -5.29
N GLY A 144 9.29 15.63 -5.33
CA GLY A 144 9.19 16.66 -6.35
C GLY A 144 8.56 16.11 -7.64
N ALA A 145 9.19 16.37 -8.78
CA ALA A 145 8.71 15.93 -10.09
C ALA A 145 8.97 14.45 -10.38
N GLU A 146 9.77 13.79 -9.55
CA GLU A 146 10.11 12.37 -9.72
C GLU A 146 8.91 11.46 -9.38
N LYS A 147 8.76 10.42 -10.20
CA LYS A 147 7.71 9.41 -10.03
C LYS A 147 8.20 8.29 -9.11
N ASN A 148 7.33 7.87 -8.21
CA ASN A 148 7.44 6.63 -7.46
C ASN A 148 6.53 5.58 -8.08
N VAL A 149 6.97 4.33 -8.08
CA VAL A 149 6.20 3.19 -8.56
C VAL A 149 6.09 2.18 -7.43
N ILE A 150 4.86 1.88 -7.02
CA ILE A 150 4.60 0.71 -6.20
C ILE A 150 4.15 -0.45 -7.10
N ALA A 151 4.69 -1.63 -6.84
CA ALA A 151 4.25 -2.88 -7.46
C ALA A 151 3.88 -3.88 -6.36
N VAL A 152 2.81 -4.64 -6.59
CA VAL A 152 2.35 -5.69 -5.67
C VAL A 152 2.17 -6.96 -6.48
N LYS A 153 3.01 -7.96 -6.19
CA LYS A 153 2.84 -9.33 -6.67
C LYS A 153 1.85 -10.02 -5.73
N VAL A 154 0.89 -10.75 -6.27
CA VAL A 154 -0.08 -11.55 -5.50
C VAL A 154 -0.12 -12.94 -6.11
N ASP A 155 0.14 -13.97 -5.32
CA ASP A 155 0.23 -15.34 -5.80
C ASP A 155 -0.81 -16.24 -5.10
N ASN A 156 -1.83 -16.58 -5.86
CA ASN A 156 -2.87 -17.54 -5.51
C ASN A 156 -2.85 -18.76 -6.45
N SER A 157 -1.67 -19.12 -6.98
CA SER A 157 -1.50 -20.26 -7.91
C SER A 157 -1.48 -21.62 -7.20
N GLN A 158 -0.96 -21.67 -5.96
CA GLN A 158 -0.89 -22.89 -5.17
C GLN A 158 -2.25 -23.19 -4.52
N GLN A 159 -3.05 -23.99 -5.22
CA GLN A 159 -4.42 -24.37 -4.87
C GLN A 159 -4.54 -25.91 -4.76
N PRO A 160 -5.49 -26.45 -3.97
CA PRO A 160 -6.44 -25.72 -3.12
C PRO A 160 -5.75 -25.17 -1.85
N ASN A 161 -6.05 -23.93 -1.47
CA ASN A 161 -5.52 -23.32 -0.25
C ASN A 161 -6.59 -22.73 0.69
N SER A 162 -7.86 -22.92 0.36
CA SER A 162 -9.00 -22.48 1.15
C SER A 162 -10.14 -23.51 1.09
N ARG A 163 -10.94 -23.59 2.16
CA ARG A 163 -12.15 -24.43 2.21
C ARG A 163 -13.41 -23.71 1.70
N TRP A 164 -13.29 -22.42 1.39
CA TRP A 164 -14.34 -21.54 0.88
C TRP A 164 -13.76 -20.64 -0.21
N TYR A 165 -14.61 -19.99 -1.01
CA TYR A 165 -14.18 -18.97 -1.96
C TYR A 165 -13.44 -17.83 -1.25
N SER A 166 -12.14 -17.70 -1.52
CA SER A 166 -11.30 -16.65 -0.94
C SER A 166 -11.19 -15.40 -1.82
N GLY A 167 -11.43 -15.55 -3.13
CA GLY A 167 -11.02 -14.57 -4.14
C GLY A 167 -9.51 -14.50 -4.30
N SER A 168 -9.06 -13.54 -5.12
CA SER A 168 -7.64 -13.25 -5.34
C SER A 168 -7.38 -11.76 -5.55
N GLY A 169 -6.38 -11.21 -4.88
CA GLY A 169 -5.91 -9.84 -5.12
C GLY A 169 -5.97 -8.92 -3.92
N ILE A 170 -5.89 -7.63 -4.19
CA ILE A 170 -6.02 -6.57 -3.18
C ILE A 170 -7.52 -6.30 -2.96
N TYR A 171 -8.17 -7.23 -2.27
CA TYR A 171 -9.63 -7.27 -2.08
C TYR A 171 -10.14 -6.35 -0.95
N ARG A 172 -9.27 -5.58 -0.30
CA ARG A 172 -9.61 -4.56 0.71
C ARG A 172 -8.91 -3.23 0.41
N ASN A 173 -9.15 -2.23 1.27
CA ASN A 173 -8.59 -0.90 1.08
C ASN A 173 -7.06 -0.88 1.27
N VAL A 174 -6.50 0.15 0.64
CA VAL A 174 -5.11 0.59 0.78
C VAL A 174 -5.09 2.07 1.15
#